data_AF-A0A538LA86-F1
#
_entry.id   AF-A0A538LA86-F1
#
_cell.length_a   1.000
_cell.length_b   1.000
_cell.length_c   1.000
_cell.angle_alpha   90.00
_cell.angle_beta   90.00
_cell.angle_gamma   90.00
#
_symmetry.space_group_name_H-M   'P 1'
#
loop_
_entity.id
_entity.type
_entity.pdbx_description
1 polymer ?
#
loop_
_entity_poly.entity_id
_entity_poly.type
_entity_poly.pdbx_seq_one_letter_code
_entity_poly.pdbx_strand_id
1 'polypeptide(L)' 'MMPGHGEVLIAEGDPRLSEDEERLIAEFRRQLDEGMWAAVPTTRPGSGRRQALLVKAYQDVPASADRVIFFPRAAGG' A
#
# COMPACT_ATOMS: atom_id res chain seq x y z
N MET A 1 18.43 11.05 -4.05
CA MET A 1 17.63 9.83 -3.78
C MET A 1 16.73 9.61 -4.99
N MET A 2 16.99 8.59 -5.80
CA MET A 2 16.20 8.33 -7.00
C MET A 2 14.88 7.68 -6.54
N PRO A 3 13.71 8.28 -6.79
CA PRO A 3 12.44 7.62 -6.53
C PRO A 3 12.39 6.39 -7.43
N GLY A 4 12.29 5.20 -6.83
CA GLY A 4 12.08 3.98 -7.59
C GLY A 4 10.79 4.14 -8.40
N HIS A 5 10.86 3.87 -9.70
CA HIS A 5 9.71 3.79 -10.61
C HIS A 5 8.51 3.12 -9.92
N GLY A 6 7.46 3.90 -9.60
CA GLY A 6 6.17 3.37 -9.15
C GLY A 6 5.65 3.88 -7.80
N GLU A 7 6.45 4.55 -6.98
CA GLU A 7 5.97 5.13 -5.72
C GLU A 7 5.14 6.41 -5.99
N VAL A 8 3.86 6.24 -6.31
CA VAL A 8 2.90 7.36 -6.31
C VAL A 8 2.27 7.41 -4.91
N LEU A 9 2.40 8.55 -4.22
CA LEU A 9 1.62 8.83 -3.03
C LEU A 9 0.19 9.18 -3.50
N ILE A 10 -0.73 8.25 -3.29
CA ILE A 10 -2.08 8.31 -3.89
C ILE A 10 -3.08 8.99 -2.94
N ALA A 11 -2.87 8.82 -1.64
CA ALA A 11 -3.63 9.47 -0.59
C ALA A 11 -2.81 9.56 0.70
N GLU A 12 -3.04 10.62 1.47
CA GLU A 12 -2.47 10.86 2.80
C GLU A 12 -3.62 11.21 3.75
N GLY A 13 -3.62 10.64 4.94
CA GLY A 13 -4.67 10.82 5.95
C GLY A 13 -4.44 9.94 7.18
N ASP A 14 -5.13 10.24 8.27
CA ASP A 14 -5.12 9.40 9.47
C ASP A 14 -6.25 8.36 9.40
N PRO A 15 -5.97 7.05 9.26
CA PRO A 15 -7.01 6.02 9.23
C PRO A 15 -7.82 5.92 10.52
N ARG A 16 -7.44 6.62 11.60
CA ARG A 16 -8.23 6.74 12.83
C ARG A 16 -9.35 7.78 12.71
N LEU A 17 -9.34 8.62 11.69
CA LEU A 17 -10.40 9.58 11.41
C LEU A 17 -11.29 9.01 10.29
N SER A 18 -12.59 8.87 10.57
CA SER A 18 -13.51 8.19 9.64
C SER A 18 -13.54 8.83 8.24
N GLU A 19 -13.48 10.16 8.15
CA GLU A 19 -13.45 10.88 6.87
C GLU A 19 -12.20 10.56 6.04
N ASP A 20 -11.04 10.47 6.70
CA ASP A 20 -9.78 10.11 6.03
C ASP A 20 -9.75 8.61 5.70
N GLU A 21 -10.25 7.76 6.60
CA GLU A 21 -10.35 6.31 6.38
C GLU A 21 -11.18 5.99 5.13
N GLU A 22 -12.37 6.60 4.98
CA GLU A 22 -13.21 6.39 3.80
C GLU A 22 -12.52 6.80 2.51
N ARG A 23 -11.78 7.92 2.53
CA ARG A 23 -10.99 8.38 1.38
C ARG A 23 -9.85 7.43 1.06
N LEU A 24 -9.12 6.96 2.07
CA LEU A 24 -8.04 5.98 1.92
C LEU A 24 -8.57 4.66 1.33
N ILE A 25 -9.74 4.19 1.78
CA ILE A 25 -10.40 2.98 1.26
C ILE A 25 -10.81 3.18 -0.20
N ALA A 26 -11.43 4.31 -0.53
CA ALA A 26 -11.87 4.61 -1.89
C ALA A 26 -10.70 4.63 -2.87
N GLU A 27 -9.60 5.28 -2.48
CA GLU A 27 -8.37 5.36 -3.27
C GLU A 27 -7.70 3.99 -3.43
N PHE A 28 -7.58 3.23 -2.33
CA PHE A 28 -7.02 1.88 -2.36
C PHE A 28 -7.78 0.98 -3.35
N ARG A 29 -9.12 1.02 -3.31
CA ARG A 29 -9.98 0.25 -4.22
C ARG A 29 -9.80 0.68 -5.66
N ARG A 30 -9.83 1.99 -5.93
CA ARG A 30 -9.64 2.52 -7.29
C ARG A 30 -8.35 2.00 -7.92
N GLN A 31 -7.27 1.96 -7.16
CA GLN A 31 -5.97 1.48 -7.65
C GLN A 31 -5.97 -0.02 -7.97
N LEU A 32 -6.62 -0.84 -7.14
CA LEU A 32 -6.78 -2.26 -7.45
C LEU A 32 -7.66 -2.49 -8.69
N ASP A 33 -8.71 -1.69 -8.85
CA ASP A 33 -9.59 -1.72 -10.02
C ASP A 33 -8.87 -1.29 -11.31
N GLU A 34 -7.91 -0.36 -11.20
CA GLU A 34 -6.97 0.01 -12.27
C GLU A 34 -5.96 -1.11 -12.62
N GLY A 35 -6.03 -2.25 -11.91
CA GLY A 35 -5.22 -3.43 -12.18
C GLY A 35 -3.88 -3.44 -11.47
N MET A 36 -3.69 -2.58 -10.47
CA MET A 36 -2.47 -2.53 -9.65
C MET A 36 -2.45 -3.63 -8.59
N TRP A 37 -1.27 -3.93 -8.06
CA TRP A 37 -1.10 -4.68 -6.82
C TRP A 37 -0.73 -3.73 -5.68
N ALA A 38 -1.18 -4.08 -4.47
CA ALA A 38 -0.87 -3.35 -3.25
C ALA A 38 0.02 -4.20 -2.33
N ALA A 39 1.08 -3.60 -1.80
CA ALA A 39 1.92 -4.24 -0.81
C ALA A 39 2.25 -3.30 0.35
N VAL A 40 2.27 -3.85 1.56
CA VAL A 40 2.60 -3.14 2.79
C VAL A 40 4.02 -3.51 3.20
N PRO A 41 4.96 -2.57 3.27
CA PRO A 41 6.28 -2.83 3.85
C PRO A 41 6.15 -3.27 5.30
N THR A 42 6.68 -4.45 5.63
CA THR A 42 6.74 -4.95 6.99
C THR A 42 8.19 -4.93 7.45
N THR A 43 8.53 -4.05 8.37
CA THR A 43 9.83 -4.05 9.06
C THR A 43 9.75 -5.03 10.22
N ARG A 44 10.40 -6.19 10.11
CA ARG A 44 10.63 -7.06 11.27
C ARG A 44 11.85 -6.55 12.04
N PRO A 45 11.72 -6.09 13.30
CA PRO A 45 12.85 -5.66 14.09
C PRO A 45 13.92 -6.75 14.15
N GLY A 46 15.19 -6.40 13.88
CA GLY A 46 16.33 -7.30 13.97
C GLY A 46 16.61 -8.22 12.77
N SER A 47 15.77 -8.25 11.72
CA SER A 47 15.99 -9.16 10.58
C SER A 47 16.79 -8.59 9.41
N GLY A 48 16.98 -7.26 9.35
CA GLY A 48 17.70 -6.56 8.27
C GLY A 48 17.07 -6.69 6.86
N ARG A 49 16.04 -7.53 6.69
CA ARG A 49 15.39 -7.80 5.40
C ARG A 49 14.16 -6.92 5.23
N ARG A 50 14.10 -6.19 4.11
CA ARG A 50 12.87 -5.57 3.61
C ARG A 50 11.91 -6.67 3.18
N GLN A 51 10.83 -6.84 3.93
CA GLN A 51 9.72 -7.72 3.59
C GLN A 51 8.51 -6.86 3.24
N ALA A 52 7.64 -7.36 2.39
CA ALA A 52 6.38 -6.71 2.07
C ALA A 52 5.27 -7.75 2.05
N LEU A 53 4.12 -7.38 2.62
CA LEU A 53 2.90 -8.17 2.59
C LEU A 53 2.05 -7.72 1.41
N LEU A 54 1.80 -8.61 0.45
CA LEU A 54 0.80 -8.36 -0.59
C LEU A 54 -0.59 -8.39 0.04
N VAL A 55 -1.34 -7.31 -0.17
CA VAL A 55 -2.70 -7.13 0.37
C VAL A 55 -3.69 -7.03 -0.79
N LYS A 56 -4.87 -7.64 -0.64
CA LYS A 56 -5.91 -7.63 -1.68
C LYS A 56 -7.08 -6.74 -1.32
N ALA A 57 -7.20 -6.37 -0.05
CA ALA A 57 -8.22 -5.47 0.43
C ALA A 57 -7.67 -4.55 1.52
N TYR A 58 -8.33 -3.42 1.73
CA TYR A 58 -7.88 -2.43 2.71
C TYR A 58 -7.85 -3.01 4.14
N GLN A 59 -8.79 -3.88 4.49
CA GLN A 59 -8.80 -4.54 5.80
C GLN A 59 -7.61 -5.50 6.03
N ASP A 60 -6.89 -5.89 4.98
CA ASP A 60 -5.67 -6.70 5.11
C ASP A 60 -4.45 -5.84 5.49
N VAL A 61 -4.58 -4.51 5.41
CA VAL A 61 -3.52 -3.55 5.78
C VAL A 61 -3.40 -3.54 7.31
N PRO A 62 -2.23 -3.89 7.87
CA PRO A 62 -2.01 -3.79 9.31
C PRO A 62 -2.18 -2.34 9.79
N ALA A 63 -2.86 -2.15 10.92
CA ALA A 63 -3.02 -0.81 11.53
C ALA A 63 -1.69 -0.15 11.93
N SER A 64 -0.61 -0.94 12.04
CA SER A 64 0.76 -0.45 12.29
C SER A 64 1.51 -0.07 11.01
N ALA A 65 0.88 -0.14 9.85
CA ALA A 65 1.51 0.17 8.57
C ALA A 65 1.61 1.69 8.36
N ASP A 66 2.81 2.17 8.06
CA ASP A 66 3.02 3.59 7.77
C ASP A 66 2.64 3.97 6.33
N ARG A 67 2.60 3.00 5.40
CA ARG A 67 2.30 3.24 3.98
C ARG A 67 1.91 1.96 3.25
N VAL A 68 1.20 2.12 2.14
CA VAL A 68 0.92 1.08 1.13
C VAL A 68 1.63 1.46 -0.16
N ILE A 69 2.27 0.49 -0.82
CA ILE A 69 2.93 0.66 -2.11
C ILE A 69 2.09 0.00 -3.19
N PHE A 70 1.75 0.76 -4.23
CA PHE A 70 1.09 0.22 -5.42
C PHE A 70 2.09 0.03 -6.55
N PHE A 71 1.95 -1.05 -7.31
CA PHE A 71 2.79 -1.31 -8.46
C PHE A 71 2.04 -2.08 -9.55
N PRO A 72 2.39 -1.89 -10.84
CA PRO A 72 1.75 -2.60 -11.92
C PRO A 72 1.93 -4.11 -11.76
N ARG A 73 0.89 -4.86 -12.07
CA ARG A 73 1.01 -6.31 -12.26
C ARG A 73 1.92 -6.51 -13.46
N ALA A 74 3.13 -7.02 -13.24
CA ALA A 74 4.01 -7.39 -14.34
C ALA A 74 3.24 -8.35 -15.25
N ALA A 75 3.06 -7.98 -16.52
CA ALA A 75 2.59 -8.88 -17.57
C ALA A 75 3.71 -9.90 -17.81
N GLY A 76 3.73 -10.99 -17.02
CA GLY A 76 4.84 -11.92 -17.03
C GLY A 76 4.47 -13.27 -16.43
N GLY A 77 3.79 -14.08 -17.24
CA GLY A 77 3.76 -15.54 -17.17
C GLY A 77 3.91 -16.05 -18.59
#